data_AF-A0A450TLP5-F1
#
_entry.id   AF-A0A450TLP5-F1
#
_cell.length_a   1.000
_cell.length_b   1.000
_cell.length_c   1.000
_cell.angle_alpha   90.00
_cell.angle_beta   90.00
_cell.angle_gamma   90.00
#
_symmetry.space_group_name_H-M   'P 1'
#
loop_
_entity.id
_entity.type
_entity.pdbx_description
1 polymer ?
#
loop_
_entity_poly.entity_id
_entity_poly.type
_entity_poly.pdbx_seq_one_letter_code
_entity_poly.pdbx_strand_id
1 'polypeptide(L)'
;MQPLFAILQSSPFWGFVALAASLWLFRNYKILISAKTADDDKNARLDNDRAGLRGWIGERTFGERYLRFLARFLDWITLRATDDTDSLAASRSRDSRIVALFGVDPFTEGSYRLCLRLALIYPIVGFFLGWVSGGGGEFSGIEFLPPLEAPWQRWLLLGGVGLSGWLFFQYARTKGWRSWIYGISAVALTLVGAVAVAGAGAVALAFAGAVALAVTGAVAGAFAGAFAGAVAFAVAFAGAGAVALAVAVAVAVAVAVAIFAEWLWERLRSRKAMVRYWLGFNLFFAVYVSMALAWALPRVAGSEMTVLLLPIFLSLLPLANAALDWVSLGVTRGLLHAIRHGRHSGLGVLAWAVLDIALALLFLFAIVSLTTAVVAGVNAAAFAWSGNTLLDLGRLFRDLEADPWSLDLAWIHFMMLSTLIPTLAHFLLAGVAAVLFLPDRWRQWILNSFDKRDDARWGAFLYVSLVPPLAIAAPAGLLWGLYVLVSAWHGAVGMGLLTWARGVAGLLDPSL
;
A
#
# COMPACT_ATOMS: atom_id res chain seq x y z
N MET A 1 -18.87 -38.83 10.25
CA MET A 1 -17.45 -39.25 10.33
C MET A 1 -16.79 -39.31 8.95
N GLN A 2 -17.38 -40.01 7.96
CA GLN A 2 -16.85 -40.06 6.57
C GLN A 2 -16.57 -38.69 5.87
N PRO A 3 -17.41 -37.64 5.97
CA PRO A 3 -17.14 -36.37 5.29
C PRO A 3 -15.96 -35.59 5.91
N LEU A 4 -15.71 -35.76 7.21
CA LEU A 4 -14.61 -35.08 7.90
C LEU A 4 -13.27 -35.70 7.52
N PHE A 5 -13.23 -37.03 7.32
CA PHE A 5 -12.04 -37.75 6.84
C PHE A 5 -11.67 -37.39 5.40
N ALA A 6 -12.66 -37.22 4.52
CA ALA A 6 -12.44 -36.81 3.14
C ALA A 6 -11.84 -35.39 3.03
N ILE A 7 -12.31 -34.45 3.85
CA ILE A 7 -11.78 -33.08 3.92
C ILE A 7 -10.33 -33.08 4.43
N LEU A 8 -10.03 -33.87 5.47
CA LEU A 8 -8.69 -34.01 6.03
C LEU A 8 -7.67 -34.60 5.04
N GLN A 9 -8.09 -35.54 4.19
CA GLN A 9 -7.25 -36.10 3.12
C GLN A 9 -6.99 -35.10 1.99
N SER A 10 -7.98 -34.29 1.64
CA SER A 10 -7.87 -33.31 0.53
C SER A 10 -7.05 -32.07 0.89
N SER A 11 -6.85 -31.77 2.18
CA SER A 11 -6.12 -30.59 2.64
C SER A 11 -5.50 -30.83 4.02
N PRO A 12 -4.30 -31.43 4.09
CA PRO A 12 -3.64 -31.80 5.35
C PRO A 12 -3.43 -30.61 6.30
N PHE A 13 -3.22 -29.40 5.75
CA PHE A 13 -3.12 -28.16 6.52
C PHE A 13 -4.35 -27.92 7.42
N TRP A 14 -5.56 -28.01 6.85
CA TRP A 14 -6.80 -27.81 7.60
C TRP A 14 -7.01 -28.90 8.66
N GLY A 15 -6.45 -30.08 8.44
CA GLY A 15 -6.43 -31.14 9.45
C GLY A 15 -5.56 -30.86 10.64
N PHE A 16 -4.36 -30.32 10.43
CA PHE A 16 -3.51 -29.87 11.53
C PHE A 16 -4.17 -28.72 12.31
N VAL A 17 -4.79 -27.77 11.61
CA VAL A 17 -5.52 -26.65 12.25
C VAL A 17 -6.69 -27.17 13.10
N ALA A 18 -7.52 -28.08 12.56
CA ALA A 18 -8.65 -28.66 13.28
C ALA A 18 -8.21 -29.48 14.49
N LEU A 19 -7.13 -30.27 14.38
CA LEU A 19 -6.56 -31.03 15.49
C LEU A 19 -6.02 -30.10 16.59
N ALA A 20 -5.23 -29.08 16.21
CA ALA A 20 -4.70 -28.11 17.15
C ALA A 20 -5.83 -27.36 17.88
N ALA A 21 -6.86 -26.93 17.16
CA ALA A 21 -8.05 -26.29 17.74
C ALA A 21 -8.79 -27.25 18.69
N SER A 22 -8.96 -28.51 18.31
CA SER A 22 -9.64 -29.52 19.15
C SER A 22 -8.87 -29.79 20.45
N LEU A 23 -7.54 -29.94 20.37
CA LEU A 23 -6.68 -30.11 21.54
C LEU A 23 -6.70 -28.89 22.45
N TRP A 24 -6.71 -27.68 21.87
CA TRP A 24 -6.84 -26.43 22.61
C TRP A 24 -8.17 -26.33 23.37
N LEU A 25 -9.29 -26.57 22.68
CA LEU A 25 -10.62 -26.57 23.29
C LEU A 25 -10.73 -27.63 24.39
N PHE A 26 -10.24 -28.86 24.12
CA PHE A 26 -10.28 -29.94 25.10
C PHE A 26 -9.46 -29.63 26.35
N ARG A 27 -8.25 -29.07 26.19
CA ARG A 27 -7.40 -28.64 27.31
C ARG A 27 -8.13 -27.62 28.18
N ASN A 28 -8.67 -26.56 27.58
CA ASN A 28 -9.34 -25.51 28.34
C ASN A 28 -10.64 -26.01 28.98
N TYR A 29 -11.36 -26.91 28.33
CA TYR A 29 -12.55 -27.56 28.90
C TYR A 29 -12.17 -28.35 30.15
N LYS A 30 -11.11 -29.16 30.06
CA LYS A 30 -10.60 -29.90 31.23
C LYS A 30 -10.21 -28.97 32.36
N ILE A 31 -9.55 -27.85 32.09
CA ILE A 31 -9.12 -26.93 33.15
C ILE A 31 -10.33 -26.22 33.80
N LEU A 32 -11.22 -25.65 32.98
CA LEU A 32 -12.23 -24.72 33.46
C LEU A 32 -13.53 -25.39 33.91
N ILE A 33 -13.91 -26.54 33.31
CA ILE A 33 -15.21 -27.18 33.54
C ILE A 33 -15.13 -28.42 34.42
N SER A 34 -14.00 -29.16 34.43
CA SER A 34 -13.94 -30.46 35.11
C SER A 34 -14.23 -30.39 36.61
N ALA A 35 -14.94 -31.39 37.14
CA ALA A 35 -15.13 -31.50 38.59
C ALA A 35 -13.81 -31.89 39.28
N LYS A 36 -13.66 -31.49 40.54
CA LYS A 36 -12.57 -31.98 41.40
C LYS A 36 -12.72 -33.50 41.58
N THR A 37 -11.58 -34.20 41.66
CA THR A 37 -11.51 -35.64 41.86
C THR A 37 -11.15 -35.97 43.30
N ALA A 38 -11.10 -37.26 43.68
CA ALA A 38 -10.63 -37.67 45.01
C ALA A 38 -9.09 -37.50 45.21
N ASP A 39 -8.36 -37.16 44.14
CA ASP A 39 -6.92 -36.95 44.14
C ASP A 39 -6.59 -35.47 44.41
N ASP A 40 -6.03 -35.19 45.59
CA ASP A 40 -5.71 -33.84 46.07
C ASP A 40 -4.58 -33.17 45.27
N ASP A 41 -3.56 -33.92 44.85
CA ASP A 41 -2.45 -33.38 44.05
C ASP A 41 -2.94 -32.92 42.68
N LYS A 42 -3.83 -33.71 42.06
CA LYS A 42 -4.46 -33.36 40.80
C LYS A 42 -5.38 -32.15 40.94
N ASN A 43 -6.12 -32.06 42.05
CA ASN A 43 -6.95 -30.89 42.34
C ASN A 43 -6.10 -29.63 42.55
N ALA A 44 -4.97 -29.72 43.24
CA ALA A 44 -4.05 -28.60 43.44
C ALA A 44 -3.48 -28.08 42.11
N ARG A 45 -3.08 -28.98 41.20
CA ARG A 45 -2.64 -28.61 39.83
C ARG A 45 -3.76 -27.93 39.04
N LEU A 46 -4.97 -28.48 39.10
CA LEU A 46 -6.14 -27.93 38.42
C LEU A 46 -6.48 -26.52 38.94
N ASP A 47 -6.41 -26.31 40.25
CA ASP A 47 -6.67 -25.01 40.86
C ASP A 47 -5.60 -23.97 40.47
N ASN A 48 -4.33 -24.37 40.37
CA ASN A 48 -3.26 -23.52 39.83
C ASN A 48 -3.50 -23.15 38.36
N ASP A 49 -3.84 -24.12 37.51
CA ASP A 49 -4.15 -23.87 36.10
C ASP A 49 -5.36 -22.93 35.93
N ARG A 50 -6.40 -23.12 36.75
CA ARG A 50 -7.57 -22.23 36.81
C ARG A 50 -7.20 -20.83 37.25
N ALA A 51 -6.38 -20.69 38.30
CA ALA A 51 -5.90 -19.40 38.76
C ALA A 51 -5.15 -18.67 37.65
N GLY A 52 -4.31 -19.38 36.88
CA GLY A 52 -3.64 -18.84 35.70
C GLY A 52 -4.61 -18.32 34.63
N LEU A 53 -5.60 -19.13 34.23
CA LEU A 53 -6.59 -18.71 33.22
C LEU A 53 -7.53 -17.60 33.72
N ARG A 54 -7.88 -17.60 35.01
CA ARG A 54 -8.62 -16.48 35.64
C ARG A 54 -7.78 -15.22 35.69
N GLY A 55 -6.48 -15.35 35.97
CA GLY A 55 -5.51 -14.26 35.87
C GLY A 55 -5.53 -13.65 34.47
N TRP A 56 -5.55 -14.48 33.42
CA TRP A 56 -5.62 -13.97 32.05
C TRP A 56 -6.87 -13.13 31.77
N ILE A 57 -8.01 -13.55 32.31
CA ILE A 57 -9.26 -12.79 32.23
C ILE A 57 -9.12 -11.50 33.03
N GLY A 58 -8.69 -11.57 34.29
CA GLY A 58 -8.56 -10.46 35.22
C GLY A 58 -7.67 -9.33 34.72
N GLU A 59 -6.48 -9.70 34.24
CA GLU A 59 -5.45 -8.80 33.71
C GLU A 59 -5.71 -8.38 32.26
N ARG A 60 -6.78 -8.89 31.62
CA ARG A 60 -7.06 -8.67 30.19
C ARG A 60 -5.86 -9.03 29.30
N THR A 61 -5.18 -10.13 29.61
CA THR A 61 -3.89 -10.52 28.99
C THR A 61 -3.93 -10.49 27.46
N PHE A 62 -5.05 -10.89 26.83
CA PHE A 62 -5.17 -10.83 25.37
C PHE A 62 -5.18 -9.40 24.83
N GLY A 63 -5.95 -8.50 25.46
CA GLY A 63 -5.97 -7.08 25.11
C GLY A 63 -4.60 -6.42 25.32
N GLU A 64 -3.89 -6.74 26.40
CA GLU A 64 -2.54 -6.23 26.65
C GLU A 64 -1.51 -6.76 25.64
N ARG A 65 -1.61 -8.04 25.24
CA ARG A 65 -0.77 -8.60 24.18
C ARG A 65 -1.02 -7.89 22.85
N TYR A 66 -2.27 -7.61 22.52
CA TYR A 66 -2.63 -6.82 21.35
C TYR A 66 -2.08 -5.40 21.42
N LEU A 67 -2.27 -4.67 22.53
CA LEU A 67 -1.74 -3.32 22.68
C LEU A 67 -0.20 -3.27 22.59
N ARG A 68 0.49 -4.29 23.11
CA ARG A 68 1.94 -4.45 22.95
C ARG A 68 2.34 -4.71 21.49
N PHE A 69 1.61 -5.57 20.78
CA PHE A 69 1.83 -5.80 19.36
C PHE A 69 1.60 -4.51 18.55
N LEU A 70 0.49 -3.82 18.80
CA LEU A 70 0.15 -2.55 18.17
C LEU A 70 1.21 -1.48 18.45
N ALA A 71 1.71 -1.38 19.69
CA ALA A 71 2.79 -0.48 20.04
C ALA A 71 4.06 -0.80 19.23
N ARG A 72 4.49 -2.07 19.17
CA ARG A 72 5.64 -2.47 18.35
C ARG A 72 5.45 -2.17 16.87
N PHE A 73 4.25 -2.38 16.35
CA PHE A 73 3.92 -2.08 14.96
C PHE A 73 4.01 -0.57 14.67
N LEU A 74 3.38 0.26 15.50
CA LEU A 74 3.43 1.72 15.37
C LEU A 74 4.85 2.26 15.55
N ASP A 75 5.60 1.73 16.51
CA ASP A 75 6.99 2.12 16.75
C ASP A 75 7.87 1.68 15.56
N TRP A 76 7.63 0.51 14.96
CA TRP A 76 8.31 0.08 13.74
C TRP A 76 8.02 1.01 12.56
N ILE A 77 6.76 1.38 12.31
CA ILE A 77 6.41 2.35 11.27
C ILE A 77 7.14 3.67 11.51
N THR A 78 7.05 4.18 12.74
CA THR A 78 7.63 5.48 13.14
C THR A 78 9.14 5.50 12.97
N LEU A 79 9.84 4.44 13.36
CA LEU A 79 11.30 4.36 13.34
C LEU A 79 11.89 3.94 11.99
N ARG A 80 11.20 3.09 11.24
CA ARG A 80 11.76 2.45 10.03
C ARG A 80 11.14 2.94 8.73
N ALA A 81 9.85 3.25 8.73
CA ALA A 81 9.14 3.62 7.53
C ALA A 81 9.04 5.14 7.34
N THR A 82 8.70 5.87 8.41
CA THR A 82 8.46 7.33 8.36
C THR A 82 9.57 8.17 8.95
N ASP A 83 10.36 7.63 9.87
CA ASP A 83 11.47 8.32 10.56
C ASP A 83 11.03 9.67 11.18
N ASP A 84 9.93 9.66 11.93
CA ASP A 84 9.24 10.86 12.41
C ASP A 84 8.96 10.84 13.93
N THR A 85 9.79 10.10 14.68
CA THR A 85 9.71 9.95 16.14
C THR A 85 9.67 11.30 16.86
N ASP A 86 10.58 12.21 16.52
CA ASP A 86 10.69 13.52 17.15
C ASP A 86 9.49 14.41 16.83
N SER A 87 9.00 14.35 15.59
CA SER A 87 7.80 15.09 15.16
C SER A 87 6.56 14.63 15.93
N LEU A 88 6.39 13.31 16.11
CA LEU A 88 5.31 12.77 16.92
C LEU A 88 5.42 13.17 18.39
N ALA A 89 6.61 13.06 18.98
CA ALA A 89 6.84 13.42 20.37
C ALA A 89 6.53 14.90 20.61
N ALA A 90 7.03 15.78 19.75
CA ALA A 90 6.79 17.23 19.81
C ALA A 90 5.32 17.61 19.55
N SER A 91 4.53 16.75 18.89
CA SER A 91 3.12 17.03 18.63
C SER A 91 2.23 16.92 19.87
N ARG A 92 2.63 16.11 20.88
CA ARG A 92 1.79 15.80 22.05
C ARG A 92 1.53 17.00 22.95
N SER A 93 2.44 17.97 22.97
CA SER A 93 2.31 19.20 23.76
C SER A 93 1.51 20.30 23.06
N ARG A 94 1.05 20.07 21.82
CA ARG A 94 0.33 21.09 21.04
C ARG A 94 -1.15 21.07 21.35
N ASP A 95 -1.70 22.26 21.56
CA ASP A 95 -3.15 22.45 21.63
C ASP A 95 -3.73 22.48 20.21
N SER A 96 -4.27 21.34 19.75
CA SER A 96 -4.96 21.24 18.48
C SER A 96 -6.07 20.19 18.52
N ARG A 97 -7.13 20.40 17.73
CA ARG A 97 -8.25 19.46 17.60
C ARG A 97 -7.79 18.06 17.14
N ILE A 98 -6.74 18.00 16.31
CA ILE A 98 -6.17 16.73 15.83
C ILE A 98 -5.53 15.96 16.99
N VAL A 99 -4.73 16.63 17.82
CA VAL A 99 -4.10 16.02 19.01
C VAL A 99 -5.15 15.70 20.08
N ALA A 100 -6.20 16.50 20.20
CA ALA A 100 -7.35 16.19 21.05
C ALA A 100 -8.07 14.90 20.59
N LEU A 101 -8.19 14.70 19.27
CA LEU A 101 -8.84 13.53 18.69
C LEU A 101 -7.97 12.26 18.78
N PHE A 102 -6.72 12.32 18.32
CA PHE A 102 -5.85 11.15 18.15
C PHE A 102 -4.80 10.95 19.26
N GLY A 103 -4.58 11.95 20.09
CA GLY A 103 -3.50 11.97 21.10
C GLY A 103 -2.14 12.39 20.55
N VAL A 104 -1.98 12.45 19.23
CA VAL A 104 -0.80 12.91 18.50
C VAL A 104 -1.24 13.61 17.21
N ASP A 105 -0.33 14.31 16.55
CA ASP A 105 -0.52 14.76 15.16
C ASP A 105 0.07 13.69 14.21
N PRO A 106 -0.75 12.85 13.56
CA PRO A 106 -0.26 11.78 12.70
C PRO A 106 0.17 12.28 11.31
N PHE A 107 -0.12 13.55 10.98
CA PHE A 107 0.17 14.17 9.69
C PHE A 107 1.58 14.77 9.70
N THR A 108 2.58 13.89 9.63
CA THR A 108 3.99 14.27 9.65
C THR A 108 4.57 14.39 8.25
N GLU A 109 5.73 15.03 8.15
CA GLU A 109 6.48 15.01 6.90
C GLU A 109 6.98 13.61 6.56
N GLY A 110 7.43 12.85 7.55
CA GLY A 110 7.94 11.49 7.37
C GLY A 110 6.91 10.58 6.72
N SER A 111 5.64 10.69 7.13
CA SER A 111 4.55 9.96 6.48
C SER A 111 4.29 10.45 5.05
N TYR A 112 4.38 11.75 4.78
CA TYR A 112 4.22 12.27 3.42
C TYR A 112 5.33 11.78 2.46
N ARG A 113 6.59 11.79 2.90
CA ARG A 113 7.72 11.26 2.15
C ARG A 113 7.59 9.77 1.86
N LEU A 114 7.08 9.00 2.83
CA LEU A 114 6.76 7.59 2.63
C LEU A 114 5.69 7.44 1.55
N CYS A 115 4.55 8.14 1.67
CA CYS A 115 3.48 8.10 0.67
C CYS A 115 3.97 8.46 -0.74
N LEU A 116 4.84 9.47 -0.88
CA LEU A 116 5.45 9.81 -2.17
C LEU A 116 6.30 8.69 -2.78
N ARG A 117 7.17 8.06 -1.98
CA ARG A 117 7.99 6.94 -2.45
C ARG A 117 7.12 5.77 -2.89
N LEU A 118 6.13 5.47 -2.06
CA LEU A 118 5.18 4.40 -2.28
C LEU A 118 4.33 4.63 -3.54
N ALA A 119 3.76 5.82 -3.70
CA ALA A 119 2.98 6.21 -4.87
C ALA A 119 3.77 6.12 -6.19
N LEU A 120 5.10 6.30 -6.14
CA LEU A 120 5.96 6.07 -7.29
C LEU A 120 6.24 4.57 -7.52
N ILE A 121 6.50 3.81 -6.47
CA ILE A 121 6.91 2.40 -6.56
C ILE A 121 5.76 1.49 -6.99
N TYR A 122 4.55 1.69 -6.46
CA TYR A 122 3.46 0.74 -6.67
C TYR A 122 3.01 0.58 -8.13
N PRO A 123 2.80 1.65 -8.92
CA PRO A 123 2.41 1.50 -10.32
C PRO A 123 3.44 0.69 -11.11
N ILE A 124 4.72 0.89 -10.80
CA ILE A 124 5.85 0.16 -11.41
C ILE A 124 5.81 -1.32 -11.01
N VAL A 125 5.69 -1.61 -9.72
CA VAL A 125 5.58 -2.98 -9.21
C VAL A 125 4.36 -3.68 -9.81
N GLY A 126 3.20 -3.01 -9.88
CA GLY A 126 1.99 -3.53 -10.48
C GLY A 126 2.17 -3.90 -11.95
N PHE A 127 2.81 -3.03 -12.74
CA PHE A 127 3.14 -3.30 -14.13
C PHE A 127 4.04 -4.54 -14.29
N PHE A 128 5.14 -4.62 -13.53
CA PHE A 128 6.05 -5.77 -13.59
C PHE A 128 5.41 -7.06 -13.09
N LEU A 129 4.61 -7.02 -12.02
CA LEU A 129 3.90 -8.19 -11.52
C LEU A 129 2.84 -8.67 -12.50
N GLY A 130 2.09 -7.75 -13.15
CA GLY A 130 1.14 -8.08 -14.21
C GLY A 130 1.83 -8.80 -15.38
N TRP A 131 2.97 -8.24 -15.83
CA TRP A 131 3.77 -8.87 -16.88
C TRP A 131 4.30 -10.23 -16.46
N VAL A 132 4.95 -10.38 -15.30
CA VAL A 132 5.49 -11.68 -14.88
C VAL A 132 4.39 -12.75 -14.73
N SER A 133 3.17 -12.32 -14.39
CA SER A 133 2.01 -13.20 -14.22
C SER A 133 1.37 -13.66 -15.54
N GLY A 134 1.79 -13.12 -16.69
CA GLY A 134 1.28 -13.52 -18.00
C GLY A 134 0.86 -12.38 -18.91
N GLY A 135 0.80 -11.12 -18.42
CA GLY A 135 0.43 -9.96 -19.22
C GLY A 135 1.36 -9.71 -20.41
N GLY A 136 0.87 -8.99 -21.43
CA GLY A 136 1.58 -8.73 -22.68
C GLY A 136 2.84 -7.88 -22.53
N GLY A 137 2.96 -7.14 -21.41
CA GLY A 137 4.08 -6.22 -21.20
C GLY A 137 3.92 -4.90 -21.94
N GLU A 138 2.70 -4.66 -22.42
CA GLU A 138 2.31 -3.43 -23.09
C GLU A 138 1.81 -2.41 -22.06
N PHE A 139 2.11 -1.14 -22.30
CA PHE A 139 1.51 -0.03 -21.58
C PHE A 139 0.87 0.89 -22.62
N SER A 140 -0.46 0.92 -22.63
CA SER A 140 -1.26 1.73 -23.55
C SER A 140 -0.97 1.47 -25.05
N GLY A 141 -0.60 0.23 -25.42
CA GLY A 141 -0.28 -0.15 -26.80
C GLY A 141 1.17 0.09 -27.22
N ILE A 142 2.04 0.54 -26.30
CA ILE A 142 3.49 0.47 -26.48
C ILE A 142 4.00 -0.80 -25.79
N GLU A 143 4.74 -1.63 -26.52
CA GLU A 143 5.45 -2.77 -25.96
C GLU A 143 6.63 -2.28 -25.10
N PHE A 144 6.54 -2.42 -23.77
CA PHE A 144 7.61 -2.06 -22.83
C PHE A 144 8.45 -3.26 -22.43
N LEU A 145 7.81 -4.41 -22.32
CA LEU A 145 8.44 -5.68 -22.00
C LEU A 145 8.07 -6.68 -23.09
N PRO A 146 9.02 -7.52 -23.53
CA PRO A 146 8.74 -8.49 -24.57
C PRO A 146 7.71 -9.51 -24.08
N PRO A 147 6.80 -9.98 -24.95
CA PRO A 147 5.89 -11.07 -24.66
C PRO A 147 6.67 -12.39 -24.64
N LEU A 148 7.34 -12.68 -23.51
CA LEU A 148 8.08 -13.92 -23.34
C LEU A 148 7.11 -15.07 -23.06
N GLU A 149 7.11 -16.12 -23.88
CA GLU A 149 6.20 -17.26 -23.70
C GLU A 149 6.50 -18.06 -22.43
N ALA A 150 7.77 -18.14 -22.02
CA ALA A 150 8.18 -18.96 -20.88
C ALA A 150 8.15 -18.16 -19.55
N PRO A 151 7.35 -18.56 -18.54
CA PRO A 151 7.23 -17.83 -17.27
C PRO A 151 8.55 -17.64 -16.53
N TRP A 152 9.45 -18.63 -16.60
CA TRP A 152 10.75 -18.55 -15.91
C TRP A 152 11.67 -17.46 -16.48
N GLN A 153 11.55 -17.15 -17.78
CA GLN A 153 12.34 -16.07 -18.41
C GLN A 153 11.90 -14.71 -17.87
N ARG A 154 10.58 -14.54 -17.63
CA ARG A 154 10.03 -13.32 -17.02
C ARG A 154 10.55 -13.11 -15.61
N TRP A 155 10.54 -14.16 -14.79
CA TRP A 155 11.12 -14.10 -13.43
C TRP A 155 12.63 -13.86 -13.43
N LEU A 156 13.36 -14.47 -14.36
CA LEU A 156 14.81 -14.26 -14.48
C LEU A 156 15.14 -12.82 -14.89
N LEU A 157 14.39 -12.25 -15.84
CA LEU A 157 14.53 -10.86 -16.27
C LEU A 157 14.21 -9.89 -15.12
N LEU A 158 13.10 -10.12 -14.40
CA LEU A 158 12.74 -9.32 -13.23
C LEU A 158 13.80 -9.42 -12.13
N GLY A 159 14.34 -10.62 -11.89
CA GLY A 159 15.43 -10.84 -10.94
C GLY A 159 16.72 -10.12 -11.35
N GLY A 160 17.08 -10.16 -12.63
CA GLY A 160 18.24 -9.45 -13.19
C GLY A 160 18.09 -7.93 -13.09
N VAL A 161 16.90 -7.41 -13.40
CA VAL A 161 16.53 -6.00 -13.24
C VAL A 161 16.64 -5.57 -11.77
N GLY A 162 16.05 -6.34 -10.84
CA GLY A 162 16.12 -6.06 -9.41
C GLY A 162 17.56 -6.11 -8.86
N LEU A 163 18.36 -7.08 -9.31
CA LEU A 163 19.77 -7.20 -8.95
C LEU A 163 20.59 -6.02 -9.50
N SER A 164 20.36 -5.61 -10.75
CA SER A 164 21.03 -4.44 -11.35
C SER A 164 20.70 -3.16 -10.58
N GLY A 165 19.43 -2.95 -10.25
CA GLY A 165 18.99 -1.83 -9.40
C GLY A 165 19.63 -1.85 -8.01
N TRP A 166 19.74 -3.02 -7.37
CA TRP A 166 20.41 -3.18 -6.08
C TRP A 166 21.92 -2.92 -6.17
N LEU A 167 22.59 -3.40 -7.23
CA LEU A 167 24.01 -3.12 -7.46
C LEU A 167 24.24 -1.62 -7.69
N PHE A 168 23.40 -0.97 -8.48
CA PHE A 168 23.46 0.47 -8.68
C PHE A 168 23.23 1.27 -7.39
N PHE A 169 22.30 0.80 -6.55
CA PHE A 169 22.11 1.36 -5.21
C PHE A 169 23.36 1.25 -4.34
N GLN A 170 24.01 0.08 -4.35
CA GLN A 170 25.24 -0.12 -3.58
C GLN A 170 26.40 0.70 -4.14
N TYR A 171 26.46 0.91 -5.46
CA TYR A 171 27.38 1.85 -6.10
C TYR A 171 27.23 3.26 -5.51
N ALA A 172 26.00 3.78 -5.45
CA ALA A 172 25.70 5.12 -4.96
C ALA A 172 25.98 5.32 -3.46
N ARG A 173 25.83 4.27 -2.63
CA ARG A 173 26.07 4.36 -1.17
C ARG A 173 27.49 4.04 -0.74
N THR A 174 28.20 3.24 -1.52
CA THR A 174 29.55 2.80 -1.17
C THR A 174 30.57 3.81 -1.64
N LYS A 175 31.56 4.15 -0.81
CA LYS A 175 32.69 5.01 -1.20
C LYS A 175 33.93 4.18 -1.50
N GLY A 176 34.83 4.71 -2.33
CA GLY A 176 36.10 4.08 -2.69
C GLY A 176 35.98 2.96 -3.72
N TRP A 177 36.98 2.08 -3.80
CA TRP A 177 37.12 1.07 -4.86
C TRP A 177 35.95 0.07 -4.96
N ARG A 178 35.28 -0.23 -3.83
CA ARG A 178 34.11 -1.13 -3.80
C ARG A 178 32.92 -0.56 -4.56
N SER A 179 32.78 0.77 -4.61
CA SER A 179 31.76 1.44 -5.44
C SER A 179 31.92 1.01 -6.89
N TRP A 180 33.13 1.15 -7.45
CA TRP A 180 33.41 0.80 -8.85
C TRP A 180 33.06 -0.64 -9.20
N ILE A 181 33.25 -1.59 -8.28
CA ILE A 181 32.83 -2.99 -8.49
C ILE A 181 31.33 -3.08 -8.68
N TYR A 182 30.55 -2.47 -7.78
CA TYR A 182 29.09 -2.45 -7.91
C TYR A 182 28.63 -1.78 -9.20
N GLY A 183 29.27 -0.67 -9.59
CA GLY A 183 28.97 0.03 -10.83
C GLY A 183 29.26 -0.82 -12.07
N ILE A 184 30.44 -1.44 -12.15
CA ILE A 184 30.83 -2.32 -13.25
C ILE A 184 29.91 -3.53 -13.32
N SER A 185 29.59 -4.16 -12.17
CA SER A 185 28.68 -5.30 -12.13
C SER A 185 27.26 -4.94 -12.57
N ALA A 186 26.75 -3.76 -12.20
CA ALA A 186 25.44 -3.28 -12.66
C ALA A 186 25.44 -3.09 -14.19
N VAL A 187 26.45 -2.42 -14.74
CA VAL A 187 26.58 -2.19 -16.18
C VAL A 187 26.72 -3.51 -16.95
N ALA A 188 27.58 -4.43 -16.48
CA ALA A 188 27.76 -5.73 -17.11
C ALA A 188 26.46 -6.55 -17.13
N LEU A 189 25.70 -6.56 -16.02
CA LEU A 189 24.42 -7.24 -15.94
C LEU A 189 23.38 -6.63 -16.89
N THR A 190 23.34 -5.30 -16.99
CA THR A 190 22.49 -4.58 -17.95
C THR A 190 22.87 -4.89 -19.40
N LEU A 191 24.17 -4.95 -19.74
CA LEU A 191 24.61 -5.29 -21.09
C LEU A 191 24.28 -6.73 -21.46
N VAL A 192 24.48 -7.68 -20.55
CA VAL A 192 24.12 -9.09 -20.77
C VAL A 192 22.61 -9.25 -20.96
N GLY A 193 21.80 -8.56 -20.16
CA GLY A 193 20.34 -8.56 -20.31
C GLY A 193 19.87 -7.93 -21.63
N ALA A 194 20.49 -6.83 -22.05
CA ALA A 194 20.16 -6.16 -23.32
C ALA A 194 20.55 -6.99 -24.55
N VAL A 195 21.64 -7.77 -24.49
CA VAL A 195 22.07 -8.67 -25.56
C VAL A 195 21.20 -9.93 -25.62
N ALA A 196 20.76 -10.45 -24.47
CA ALA A 196 19.93 -11.65 -24.40
C ALA A 196 18.48 -11.41 -24.85
N VAL A 197 18.02 -10.16 -24.81
CA VAL A 197 16.62 -9.78 -25.08
C VAL A 197 16.63 -8.72 -26.18
N ALA A 198 16.59 -9.17 -27.43
CA ALA A 198 16.66 -8.32 -28.62
C ALA A 198 15.77 -7.07 -28.50
N GLY A 199 16.38 -5.89 -28.38
CA GLY A 199 15.73 -4.57 -28.45
C GLY A 199 14.94 -4.13 -27.21
N ALA A 200 13.94 -4.91 -26.78
CA ALA A 200 13.01 -4.49 -25.72
C ALA A 200 13.60 -4.53 -24.29
N GLY A 201 14.60 -5.39 -24.04
CA GLY A 201 15.21 -5.54 -22.71
C GLY A 201 16.03 -4.33 -22.25
N ALA A 202 16.62 -3.58 -23.18
CA ALA A 202 17.39 -2.38 -22.86
C ALA A 202 16.53 -1.25 -22.27
N VAL A 203 15.26 -1.15 -22.73
CA VAL A 203 14.28 -0.19 -22.23
C VAL A 203 13.87 -0.51 -20.80
N ALA A 204 13.57 -1.78 -20.50
CA ALA A 204 13.25 -2.25 -19.16
C ALA A 204 14.38 -1.98 -18.15
N LEU A 205 15.63 -2.15 -18.59
CA LEU A 205 16.82 -1.92 -17.77
C LEU A 205 17.11 -0.44 -17.53
N ALA A 206 16.93 0.43 -18.54
CA ALA A 206 17.06 1.88 -18.38
C ALA A 206 15.95 2.45 -17.46
N PHE A 207 14.73 1.95 -17.64
CA PHE A 207 13.60 2.27 -16.78
C PHE A 207 13.86 1.83 -15.35
N ALA A 208 14.30 0.59 -15.12
CA ALA A 208 14.60 0.12 -13.79
C ALA A 208 15.80 0.84 -13.13
N GLY A 209 16.78 1.29 -13.91
CA GLY A 209 17.85 2.17 -13.44
C GLY A 209 17.32 3.53 -12.97
N ALA A 210 16.39 4.14 -13.72
CA ALA A 210 15.71 5.37 -13.32
C ALA A 210 14.85 5.19 -12.07
N VAL A 211 14.17 4.04 -11.95
CA VAL A 211 13.40 3.67 -10.76
C VAL A 211 14.32 3.42 -9.57
N ALA A 212 15.45 2.74 -9.74
CA ALA A 212 16.44 2.52 -8.69
C ALA A 212 17.05 3.85 -8.20
N LEU A 213 17.32 4.80 -9.10
CA LEU A 213 17.68 6.18 -8.74
C LEU A 213 16.56 6.88 -7.96
N ALA A 214 15.31 6.68 -8.36
CA ALA A 214 14.15 7.27 -7.71
C ALA A 214 13.84 6.68 -6.32
N VAL A 215 14.18 5.41 -6.09
CA VAL A 215 14.04 4.78 -4.78
C VAL A 215 15.12 5.27 -3.79
N THR A 216 16.23 5.85 -4.29
CA THR A 216 17.46 6.04 -3.51
C THR A 216 17.88 7.49 -3.31
N GLY A 217 17.46 8.39 -4.20
CA GLY A 217 17.61 9.84 -4.04
C GLY A 217 16.60 10.47 -3.08
N ALA A 218 16.81 11.73 -2.70
CA ALA A 218 15.75 12.51 -2.08
C ALA A 218 14.52 12.56 -3.00
N VAL A 219 13.32 12.65 -2.42
CA VAL A 219 12.05 12.66 -3.15
C VAL A 219 12.09 13.58 -4.38
N ALA A 220 12.67 14.77 -4.24
CA ALA A 220 12.81 15.72 -5.35
C ALA A 220 13.68 15.17 -6.50
N GLY A 221 14.82 14.54 -6.20
CA GLY A 221 15.66 13.90 -7.20
C GLY A 221 15.03 12.64 -7.81
N ALA A 222 14.15 11.96 -7.08
CA ALA A 222 13.43 10.80 -7.57
C ALA A 222 12.40 11.15 -8.64
N PHE A 223 11.57 12.15 -8.38
CA PHE A 223 10.61 12.66 -9.36
C PHE A 223 11.31 13.31 -10.53
N ALA A 224 12.34 14.12 -10.27
CA ALA A 224 13.05 14.79 -11.33
C ALA A 224 13.85 13.80 -12.20
N GLY A 225 14.40 12.73 -11.62
CA GLY A 225 15.06 11.64 -12.34
C GLY A 225 14.10 10.75 -13.12
N ALA A 226 12.97 10.35 -12.53
CA ALA A 226 11.92 9.58 -13.22
C ALA A 226 11.35 10.37 -14.41
N PHE A 227 11.13 11.68 -14.22
CA PHE A 227 10.68 12.57 -15.27
C PHE A 227 11.75 12.79 -16.34
N ALA A 228 13.00 13.08 -15.96
CA ALA A 228 14.10 13.24 -16.92
C ALA A 228 14.31 11.97 -17.74
N GLY A 229 14.18 10.79 -17.12
CA GLY A 229 14.18 9.50 -17.80
C GLY A 229 13.01 9.34 -18.78
N ALA A 230 11.79 9.71 -18.36
CA ALA A 230 10.61 9.65 -19.22
C ALA A 230 10.68 10.62 -20.41
N VAL A 231 11.20 11.84 -20.21
CA VAL A 231 11.41 12.82 -21.28
C VAL A 231 12.54 12.40 -22.20
N ALA A 232 13.68 11.94 -21.66
CA ALA A 232 14.77 11.39 -22.44
C ALA A 232 14.31 10.23 -23.33
N PHE A 233 13.47 9.35 -22.78
CA PHE A 233 12.85 8.26 -23.51
C PHE A 233 11.95 8.76 -24.64
N ALA A 234 11.07 9.73 -24.36
CA ALA A 234 10.22 10.36 -25.38
C ALA A 234 11.04 11.01 -26.52
N VAL A 235 12.15 11.67 -26.17
CA VAL A 235 13.05 12.30 -27.15
C VAL A 235 13.87 11.28 -27.93
N ALA A 236 14.21 10.12 -27.34
CA ALA A 236 14.95 9.06 -28.01
C ALA A 236 14.17 8.44 -29.19
N PHE A 237 12.85 8.33 -29.05
CA PHE A 237 11.96 7.90 -30.14
C PHE A 237 11.81 8.99 -31.22
N ALA A 238 11.85 10.27 -30.85
CA ALA A 238 11.69 11.40 -31.78
C ALA A 238 12.94 11.75 -32.63
N GLY A 239 14.09 11.09 -32.46
CA GLY A 239 15.26 11.23 -33.36
C GLY A 239 16.64 11.15 -32.70
N ALA A 240 17.53 10.32 -33.27
CA ALA A 240 18.79 9.85 -32.68
C ALA A 240 19.90 10.90 -32.44
N GLY A 241 19.81 12.12 -32.98
CA GLY A 241 20.90 13.12 -32.93
C GLY A 241 20.90 14.06 -31.72
N ALA A 242 19.72 14.35 -31.14
CA ALA A 242 19.57 15.34 -30.07
C ALA A 242 19.43 14.71 -28.66
N VAL A 243 19.41 13.39 -28.59
CA VAL A 243 19.08 12.61 -27.38
C VAL A 243 20.07 12.85 -26.26
N ALA A 244 21.38 12.81 -26.56
CA ALA A 244 22.42 12.95 -25.53
C ALA A 244 22.40 14.34 -24.86
N LEU A 245 22.17 15.40 -25.63
CA LEU A 245 22.08 16.75 -25.08
C LEU A 245 20.77 16.95 -24.30
N ALA A 246 19.65 16.45 -24.81
CA ALA A 246 18.37 16.52 -24.10
C ALA A 246 18.39 15.74 -22.78
N VAL A 247 18.98 14.55 -22.76
CA VAL A 247 19.20 13.75 -21.53
C VAL A 247 20.08 14.52 -20.56
N ALA A 248 21.21 15.05 -21.02
CA ALA A 248 22.14 15.78 -20.16
C ALA A 248 21.50 17.03 -19.53
N VAL A 249 20.74 17.80 -20.31
CA VAL A 249 20.00 18.96 -19.82
C VAL A 249 18.90 18.54 -18.85
N ALA A 250 18.12 17.51 -19.16
CA ALA A 250 17.05 17.02 -18.29
C ALA A 250 17.60 16.52 -16.94
N VAL A 251 18.71 15.77 -16.96
CA VAL A 251 19.41 15.32 -15.74
C VAL A 251 19.99 16.50 -14.97
N ALA A 252 20.60 17.47 -15.63
CA ALA A 252 21.16 18.65 -14.97
C ALA A 252 20.07 19.50 -14.28
N VAL A 253 18.95 19.74 -14.97
CA VAL A 253 17.77 20.42 -14.38
C VAL A 253 17.23 19.61 -13.22
N ALA A 254 17.13 18.29 -13.35
CA ALA A 254 16.63 17.43 -12.29
C ALA A 254 17.50 17.48 -11.03
N VAL A 255 18.82 17.44 -11.20
CA VAL A 255 19.79 17.57 -10.09
C VAL A 255 19.71 18.96 -9.47
N ALA A 256 19.63 20.03 -10.28
CA ALA A 256 19.51 21.39 -9.76
C ALA A 256 18.23 21.61 -8.96
N VAL A 257 17.09 21.10 -9.45
CA VAL A 257 15.81 21.13 -8.73
C VAL A 257 15.89 20.33 -7.44
N ALA A 258 16.52 19.16 -7.45
CA ALA A 258 16.70 18.35 -6.24
C ALA A 258 17.53 19.08 -5.17
N ILE A 259 18.66 19.68 -5.57
CA ILE A 259 19.53 20.46 -4.68
C ILE A 259 18.79 21.68 -4.14
N PHE A 260 18.07 22.41 -4.99
CA PHE A 260 17.31 23.59 -4.56
C PHE A 260 16.16 23.22 -3.61
N ALA A 261 15.45 22.13 -3.90
CA ALA A 261 14.38 21.61 -3.06
C ALA A 261 14.90 21.22 -1.67
N GLU A 262 16.03 20.51 -1.60
CA GLU A 262 16.71 20.18 -0.33
C GLU A 262 17.14 21.44 0.43
N TRP A 263 17.81 22.39 -0.25
CA TRP A 263 18.25 23.65 0.33
C TRP A 263 17.10 24.50 0.89
N LEU A 264 15.96 24.50 0.20
CA LEU A 264 14.77 25.22 0.64
C LEU A 264 14.15 24.49 1.83
N TRP A 265 14.06 23.17 1.76
CA TRP A 265 13.54 22.33 2.83
C TRP A 265 14.29 22.51 4.15
N GLU A 266 15.63 22.52 4.14
CA GLU A 266 16.47 22.72 5.33
C GLU A 266 16.17 24.03 6.08
N ARG A 267 15.64 25.04 5.37
CA ARG A 267 15.27 26.35 5.95
C ARG A 267 13.87 26.39 6.53
N LEU A 268 13.02 25.39 6.27
CA LEU A 268 11.62 25.40 6.70
C LEU A 268 11.46 24.62 8.00
N ARG A 269 11.40 25.36 9.12
CA ARG A 269 11.29 24.76 10.46
C ARG A 269 9.86 24.68 11.03
N SER A 270 8.87 25.27 10.37
CA SER A 270 7.48 25.32 10.89
C SER A 270 6.53 24.40 10.13
N ARG A 271 5.52 23.84 10.81
CA ARG A 271 4.47 22.97 10.21
C ARG A 271 3.77 23.65 9.03
N LYS A 272 3.39 24.92 9.18
CA LYS A 272 2.74 25.69 8.11
C LYS A 272 3.67 25.86 6.90
N ALA A 273 4.96 26.09 7.15
CA ALA A 273 5.96 26.16 6.09
C ALA A 273 6.14 24.82 5.37
N MET A 274 6.13 23.71 6.11
CA MET A 274 6.21 22.35 5.56
C MET A 274 5.04 22.01 4.63
N VAL A 275 3.81 22.25 5.10
CA VAL A 275 2.60 22.00 4.31
C VAL A 275 2.60 22.88 3.05
N ARG A 276 2.93 24.17 3.18
CA ARG A 276 3.05 25.08 2.03
C ARG A 276 4.13 24.64 1.05
N TYR A 277 5.25 24.13 1.54
CA TYR A 277 6.32 23.61 0.71
C TYR A 277 5.86 22.41 -0.11
N TRP A 278 5.21 21.42 0.50
CA TRP A 278 4.74 20.25 -0.24
C TRP A 278 3.59 20.56 -1.20
N LEU A 279 2.68 21.46 -0.83
CA LEU A 279 1.68 21.99 -1.76
C LEU A 279 2.34 22.72 -2.93
N GLY A 280 3.31 23.59 -2.66
CA GLY A 280 4.08 24.30 -3.67
C GLY A 280 4.90 23.36 -4.56
N PHE A 281 5.49 22.31 -3.98
CA PHE A 281 6.22 21.27 -4.68
C PHE A 281 5.30 20.51 -5.65
N ASN A 282 4.15 20.03 -5.18
CA ASN A 282 3.16 19.36 -6.02
C ASN A 282 2.68 20.27 -7.15
N LEU A 283 2.35 21.53 -6.82
CA LEU A 283 1.90 22.51 -7.81
C LEU A 283 2.99 22.81 -8.85
N PHE A 284 4.23 23.03 -8.41
CA PHE A 284 5.36 23.26 -9.28
C PHE A 284 5.58 22.10 -10.24
N PHE A 285 5.63 20.86 -9.73
CA PHE A 285 5.80 19.69 -10.59
C PHE A 285 4.62 19.45 -11.51
N ALA A 286 3.38 19.68 -11.06
CA ALA A 286 2.20 19.59 -11.92
C ALA A 286 2.29 20.60 -13.09
N VAL A 287 2.57 21.87 -12.79
CA VAL A 287 2.75 22.92 -13.81
C VAL A 287 3.91 22.59 -14.73
N TYR A 288 5.04 22.15 -14.19
CA TYR A 288 6.23 21.78 -14.97
C TYR A 288 5.95 20.63 -15.94
N VAL A 289 5.29 19.56 -15.48
CA VAL A 289 4.88 18.42 -16.33
C VAL A 289 3.89 18.90 -17.39
N SER A 290 2.90 19.72 -17.03
CA SER A 290 1.95 20.28 -18.00
C SER A 290 2.64 21.15 -19.05
N MET A 291 3.62 21.97 -18.68
CA MET A 291 4.40 22.78 -19.62
C MET A 291 5.25 21.91 -20.54
N ALA A 292 5.89 20.87 -20.00
CA ALA A 292 6.68 19.93 -20.80
C ALA A 292 5.81 19.14 -21.79
N LEU A 293 4.63 18.71 -21.36
CA LEU A 293 3.63 18.10 -22.25
C LEU A 293 3.20 19.08 -23.32
N ALA A 294 2.82 20.31 -22.98
CA ALA A 294 2.43 21.34 -23.95
C ALA A 294 3.56 21.65 -24.97
N TRP A 295 4.82 21.56 -24.55
CA TRP A 295 5.96 21.70 -25.44
C TRP A 295 6.17 20.47 -26.34
N ALA A 296 6.04 19.26 -25.79
CA ALA A 296 6.29 18.01 -26.51
C ALA A 296 5.16 17.67 -27.50
N LEU A 297 3.91 17.93 -27.13
CA LEU A 297 2.73 17.52 -27.88
C LEU A 297 2.72 17.91 -29.37
N PRO A 298 3.06 19.16 -29.76
CA PRO A 298 3.11 19.54 -31.18
C PRO A 298 4.35 19.00 -31.93
N ARG A 299 5.28 18.32 -31.23
CA ARG A 299 6.57 17.86 -31.78
C ARG A 299 6.66 16.34 -31.92
N VAL A 300 5.73 15.61 -31.32
CA VAL A 300 5.69 14.14 -31.36
C VAL A 300 4.71 13.71 -32.45
N ALA A 301 5.12 12.75 -33.28
CA ALA A 301 4.25 12.19 -34.30
C ALA A 301 3.07 11.45 -33.64
N GLY A 302 1.91 11.41 -34.30
CA GLY A 302 0.70 10.78 -33.74
C GLY A 302 0.90 9.32 -33.32
N SER A 303 1.74 8.56 -34.03
CA SER A 303 2.09 7.17 -33.69
C SER A 303 2.93 7.01 -32.42
N GLU A 304 3.57 8.09 -31.96
CA GLU A 304 4.47 8.10 -30.79
C GLU A 304 3.86 8.88 -29.60
N MET A 305 2.67 9.47 -29.76
CA MET A 305 2.02 10.27 -28.72
C MET A 305 1.82 9.50 -27.41
N THR A 306 1.57 8.19 -27.48
CA THR A 306 1.41 7.32 -26.32
C THR A 306 2.63 7.35 -25.37
N VAL A 307 3.83 7.67 -25.86
CA VAL A 307 5.04 7.78 -25.03
C VAL A 307 4.90 8.91 -24.00
N LEU A 308 4.11 9.95 -24.31
CA LEU A 308 3.84 11.07 -23.40
C LEU A 308 2.93 10.67 -22.21
N LEU A 309 2.38 9.46 -22.19
CA LEU A 309 1.69 8.93 -21.00
C LEU A 309 2.66 8.57 -19.87
N LEU A 310 3.91 8.23 -20.17
CA LEU A 310 4.91 7.90 -19.16
C LEU A 310 5.14 9.02 -18.13
N PRO A 311 5.42 10.28 -18.51
CA PRO A 311 5.60 11.35 -17.53
C PRO A 311 4.32 11.62 -16.72
N ILE A 312 3.12 11.41 -17.30
CA ILE A 312 1.85 11.53 -16.56
C ILE A 312 1.77 10.42 -15.51
N PHE A 313 2.06 9.19 -15.91
CA PHE A 313 1.95 7.99 -15.08
C PHE A 313 3.01 7.92 -13.98
N LEU A 314 4.23 8.41 -14.24
CA LEU A 314 5.36 8.33 -13.32
C LEU A 314 5.54 9.59 -12.48
N SER A 315 4.87 10.69 -12.82
CA SER A 315 4.99 11.95 -12.08
C SER A 315 3.65 12.47 -11.59
N LEU A 316 2.76 12.85 -12.50
CA LEU A 316 1.53 13.56 -12.14
C LEU A 316 0.59 12.70 -11.28
N LEU A 317 0.37 11.44 -11.68
CA LEU A 317 -0.47 10.50 -10.93
C LEU A 317 0.12 10.15 -9.55
N PRO A 318 1.41 9.80 -9.40
CA PRO A 318 2.00 9.57 -8.09
C PRO A 318 1.96 10.78 -7.16
N LEU A 319 2.18 12.00 -7.64
CA LEU A 319 2.11 13.22 -6.82
C LEU A 319 0.69 13.44 -6.28
N ALA A 320 -0.30 13.30 -7.16
CA ALA A 320 -1.71 13.38 -6.82
C ALA A 320 -2.10 12.29 -5.79
N ASN A 321 -1.65 11.06 -6.01
CA ASN A 321 -1.94 9.92 -5.14
C ASN A 321 -1.29 10.06 -3.77
N ALA A 322 -0.03 10.49 -3.71
CA ALA A 322 0.71 10.65 -2.46
C ALA A 322 0.03 11.61 -1.47
N ALA A 323 -0.65 12.64 -1.96
CA ALA A 323 -1.42 13.56 -1.13
C ALA A 323 -2.63 12.87 -0.48
N LEU A 324 -3.40 12.12 -1.25
CA LEU A 324 -4.56 11.38 -0.72
C LEU A 324 -4.12 10.25 0.22
N ASP A 325 -3.07 9.52 -0.16
CA ASP A 325 -2.46 8.48 0.68
C ASP A 325 -1.94 9.03 2.00
N TRP A 326 -1.39 10.24 2.01
CA TRP A 326 -0.93 10.88 3.23
C TRP A 326 -2.08 11.24 4.17
N VAL A 327 -3.20 11.73 3.62
CA VAL A 327 -4.38 11.99 4.45
C VAL A 327 -4.94 10.66 4.99
N SER A 328 -5.06 9.64 4.14
CA SER A 328 -5.52 8.29 4.51
C SER A 328 -4.65 7.68 5.61
N LEU A 329 -3.34 7.59 5.39
CA LEU A 329 -2.38 7.08 6.35
C LEU A 329 -2.39 7.90 7.64
N GLY A 330 -2.50 9.23 7.54
CA GLY A 330 -2.59 10.12 8.71
C GLY A 330 -3.81 9.81 9.56
N VAL A 331 -5.00 9.67 8.96
CA VAL A 331 -6.21 9.30 9.70
C VAL A 331 -6.06 7.91 10.30
N THR A 332 -5.73 6.88 9.50
CA THR A 332 -5.57 5.51 9.99
C THR A 332 -4.57 5.43 11.15
N ARG A 333 -3.39 6.03 11.01
CA ARG A 333 -2.37 6.06 12.06
C ARG A 333 -2.83 6.85 13.30
N GLY A 334 -3.58 7.93 13.11
CA GLY A 334 -4.24 8.67 14.17
C GLY A 334 -5.22 7.81 14.96
N LEU A 335 -6.05 7.02 14.27
CA LEU A 335 -6.98 6.06 14.88
C LEU A 335 -6.24 5.00 15.68
N LEU A 336 -5.18 4.41 15.13
CA LEU A 336 -4.36 3.42 15.82
C LEU A 336 -3.68 4.00 17.06
N HIS A 337 -3.25 5.26 17.02
CA HIS A 337 -2.77 5.95 18.22
C HIS A 337 -3.88 6.24 19.23
N ALA A 338 -5.08 6.60 18.78
CA ALA A 338 -6.23 6.74 19.67
C ALA A 338 -6.52 5.41 20.38
N ILE A 339 -6.42 4.28 19.65
CA ILE A 339 -6.54 2.90 20.16
C ILE A 339 -5.48 2.60 21.22
N ARG A 340 -4.22 2.95 20.94
CA ARG A 340 -3.12 2.75 21.90
C ARG A 340 -3.31 3.50 23.21
N HIS A 341 -3.89 4.71 23.18
CA HIS A 341 -4.00 5.57 24.36
C HIS A 341 -5.35 5.45 25.10
N GLY A 342 -6.16 4.44 24.80
CA GLY A 342 -7.43 4.21 25.52
C GLY A 342 -8.51 5.28 25.30
N ARG A 343 -8.41 6.14 24.27
CA ARG A 343 -9.37 7.25 24.02
C ARG A 343 -10.71 6.84 23.39
N HIS A 344 -11.18 5.63 23.63
CA HIS A 344 -12.32 5.04 22.93
C HIS A 344 -13.19 4.31 23.94
N SER A 345 -14.47 4.69 24.00
CA SER A 345 -15.52 3.92 24.65
C SER A 345 -15.94 2.76 23.74
N GLY A 346 -16.44 1.65 24.30
CA GLY A 346 -16.68 0.40 23.55
C GLY A 346 -17.48 0.58 22.24
N LEU A 347 -18.63 1.27 22.28
CA LEU A 347 -19.43 1.57 21.07
C LEU A 347 -18.73 2.55 20.12
N GLY A 348 -17.83 3.39 20.64
CA GLY A 348 -16.99 4.27 19.83
C GLY A 348 -16.11 3.48 18.86
N VAL A 349 -15.61 2.30 19.25
CA VAL A 349 -14.75 1.45 18.40
C VAL A 349 -15.46 1.04 17.10
N LEU A 350 -16.74 0.68 17.18
CA LEU A 350 -17.53 0.35 15.99
C LEU A 350 -17.75 1.59 15.11
N ALA A 351 -18.03 2.74 15.72
CA ALA A 351 -18.16 4.01 15.00
C ALA A 351 -16.86 4.41 14.27
N TRP A 352 -15.70 4.20 14.90
CA TRP A 352 -14.39 4.44 14.29
C TRP A 352 -14.12 3.51 13.10
N ALA A 353 -14.48 2.22 13.21
CA ALA A 353 -14.33 1.26 12.12
C ALA A 353 -15.25 1.60 10.92
N VAL A 354 -16.50 1.99 11.18
CA VAL A 354 -17.43 2.44 10.13
C VAL A 354 -16.92 3.73 9.48
N LEU A 355 -16.40 4.68 10.27
CA LEU A 355 -15.83 5.92 9.75
C LEU A 355 -14.62 5.65 8.84
N ASP A 356 -13.75 4.70 9.21
CA ASP A 356 -12.58 4.31 8.40
C ASP A 356 -13.00 3.70 7.05
N ILE A 357 -14.03 2.84 7.02
CA ILE A 357 -14.59 2.30 5.76
C ILE A 357 -15.17 3.43 4.90
N ALA A 358 -15.98 4.31 5.49
CA ALA A 358 -16.59 5.43 4.76
C ALA A 358 -15.51 6.36 4.19
N LEU A 359 -14.44 6.61 4.95
CA LEU A 359 -13.32 7.42 4.54
C LEU A 359 -12.48 6.73 3.46
N ALA A 360 -12.28 5.42 3.55
CA ALA A 360 -11.60 4.64 2.52
C ALA A 360 -12.36 4.64 1.19
N LEU A 361 -13.69 4.50 1.24
CA LEU A 361 -14.55 4.66 0.06
C LEU A 361 -14.45 6.08 -0.49
N LEU A 362 -14.52 7.11 0.36
CA LEU A 362 -14.34 8.50 -0.06
C LEU A 362 -12.99 8.70 -0.78
N PHE A 363 -11.90 8.19 -0.23
CA PHE A 363 -10.58 8.28 -0.86
C PHE A 363 -10.48 7.49 -2.16
N LEU A 364 -11.13 6.33 -2.24
CA LEU A 364 -11.20 5.54 -3.47
C LEU A 364 -11.93 6.30 -4.59
N PHE A 365 -13.08 6.91 -4.28
CA PHE A 365 -13.78 7.78 -5.24
C PHE A 365 -12.95 9.03 -5.58
N ALA A 366 -12.27 9.62 -4.61
CA ALA A 366 -11.42 10.79 -4.82
C ALA A 366 -10.23 10.47 -5.74
N ILE A 367 -9.53 9.34 -5.53
CA ILE A 367 -8.40 8.96 -6.37
C ILE A 367 -8.87 8.62 -7.78
N VAL A 368 -9.97 7.87 -7.94
CA VAL A 368 -10.55 7.58 -9.27
C VAL A 368 -10.96 8.86 -9.98
N SER A 369 -11.59 9.80 -9.28
CA SER A 369 -11.96 11.10 -9.85
C SER A 369 -10.74 11.88 -10.31
N LEU A 370 -9.71 11.96 -9.46
CA LEU A 370 -8.52 12.73 -9.71
C LEU A 370 -7.70 12.14 -10.86
N THR A 371 -7.48 10.82 -10.88
CA THR A 371 -6.73 10.17 -11.97
C THR A 371 -7.49 10.28 -13.29
N THR A 372 -8.79 10.03 -13.29
CA THR A 372 -9.63 10.15 -14.50
C THR A 372 -9.65 11.59 -15.00
N ALA A 373 -9.80 12.57 -14.10
CA ALA A 373 -9.83 13.98 -14.48
C ALA A 373 -8.51 14.47 -15.06
N VAL A 374 -7.39 14.04 -14.48
CA VAL A 374 -6.05 14.36 -15.00
C VAL A 374 -5.87 13.78 -16.41
N VAL A 375 -6.22 12.52 -16.63
CA VAL A 375 -6.06 11.88 -17.93
C VAL A 375 -7.03 12.47 -18.96
N ALA A 376 -8.30 12.67 -18.60
CA ALA A 376 -9.29 13.27 -19.48
C ALA A 376 -8.93 14.71 -19.87
N GLY A 377 -8.50 15.53 -18.89
CA GLY A 377 -8.06 16.90 -19.16
C GLY A 377 -6.83 16.96 -20.08
N VAL A 378 -5.88 16.03 -19.89
CA VAL A 378 -4.71 15.94 -20.76
C VAL A 378 -5.09 15.43 -22.16
N ASN A 379 -6.03 14.49 -22.29
CA ASN A 379 -6.58 14.08 -23.58
C ASN A 379 -7.29 15.22 -24.32
N ALA A 380 -8.14 15.98 -23.63
CA ALA A 380 -8.86 17.11 -24.21
C ALA A 380 -7.87 18.18 -24.71
N ALA A 381 -6.85 18.47 -23.92
CA ALA A 381 -5.77 19.37 -24.33
C ALA A 381 -4.99 18.81 -25.53
N ALA A 382 -4.70 17.50 -25.53
CA ALA A 382 -3.99 16.86 -26.62
C ALA A 382 -4.77 16.92 -27.94
N PHE A 383 -6.05 16.58 -27.87
CA PHE A 383 -6.97 16.63 -29.00
C PHE A 383 -7.10 18.05 -29.56
N ALA A 384 -7.21 19.06 -28.69
CA ALA A 384 -7.28 20.46 -29.11
C ALA A 384 -6.04 20.95 -29.87
N TRP A 385 -4.86 20.38 -29.60
CA TRP A 385 -3.60 20.77 -30.26
C TRP A 385 -3.22 19.93 -31.46
N SER A 386 -3.39 18.60 -31.40
CA SER A 386 -2.91 17.68 -32.44
C SER A 386 -4.02 16.89 -33.14
N GLY A 387 -5.27 17.03 -32.71
CA GLY A 387 -6.40 16.23 -33.21
C GLY A 387 -6.40 14.77 -32.75
N ASN A 388 -5.46 14.37 -31.90
CA ASN A 388 -5.32 13.00 -31.40
C ASN A 388 -5.41 12.97 -29.87
N THR A 389 -6.00 11.91 -29.33
CA THR A 389 -6.02 11.64 -27.88
C THR A 389 -4.76 10.90 -27.46
N LEU A 390 -4.29 11.12 -26.23
CA LEU A 390 -3.13 10.42 -25.67
C LEU A 390 -3.49 8.99 -25.20
N LEU A 391 -4.66 8.82 -24.61
CA LEU A 391 -5.21 7.54 -24.16
C LEU A 391 -6.69 7.46 -24.55
N ASP A 392 -7.12 6.40 -25.22
CA ASP A 392 -8.54 6.17 -25.48
C ASP A 392 -9.23 5.69 -24.19
N LEU A 393 -9.74 6.64 -23.40
CA LEU A 393 -10.47 6.36 -22.16
C LEU A 393 -11.73 5.54 -22.41
N GLY A 394 -12.42 5.75 -23.53
CA GLY A 394 -13.62 5.01 -23.89
C GLY A 394 -13.32 3.52 -24.11
N ARG A 395 -12.24 3.23 -24.85
CA ARG A 395 -11.73 1.86 -25.00
C ARG A 395 -11.28 1.29 -23.65
N LEU A 396 -10.50 2.03 -22.87
CA LEU A 396 -10.04 1.56 -21.56
C LEU A 396 -11.21 1.16 -20.65
N PHE A 397 -12.26 1.98 -20.60
CA PHE A 397 -13.44 1.68 -19.79
C PHE A 397 -14.25 0.51 -20.33
N ARG A 398 -14.30 0.29 -21.64
CA ARG A 398 -14.92 -0.91 -22.23
C ARG A 398 -14.11 -2.16 -21.93
N ASP A 399 -12.79 -2.08 -22.02
CA ASP A 399 -11.88 -3.19 -21.72
C ASP A 399 -11.98 -3.58 -20.23
N LEU A 400 -12.04 -2.60 -19.32
CA LEU A 400 -12.30 -2.83 -17.89
C LEU A 400 -13.68 -3.44 -17.60
N GLU A 401 -14.70 -3.12 -18.40
CA GLU A 401 -16.05 -3.70 -18.24
C GLU A 401 -16.11 -5.13 -18.80
N ALA A 402 -15.44 -5.38 -19.92
CA ALA A 402 -15.44 -6.66 -20.60
C ALA A 402 -14.59 -7.71 -19.86
N ASP A 403 -13.40 -7.31 -19.41
CA ASP A 403 -12.51 -8.17 -18.62
C ASP A 403 -11.85 -7.40 -17.46
N PRO A 404 -12.57 -7.26 -16.32
CA PRO A 404 -12.06 -6.56 -15.15
C PRO A 404 -10.78 -7.18 -14.58
N TRP A 405 -10.51 -8.46 -14.84
CA TRP A 405 -9.37 -9.19 -14.27
C TRP A 405 -8.21 -9.33 -15.26
N SER A 406 -8.25 -8.61 -16.38
CA SER A 406 -7.16 -8.59 -17.35
C SER A 406 -5.84 -8.20 -16.67
N LEU A 407 -4.81 -9.03 -16.89
CA LEU A 407 -3.47 -8.78 -16.36
C LEU A 407 -2.81 -7.54 -16.99
N ASP A 408 -3.25 -7.14 -18.17
CA ASP A 408 -2.79 -5.91 -18.84
C ASP A 408 -3.33 -4.65 -18.14
N LEU A 409 -4.43 -4.79 -17.40
CA LEU A 409 -5.04 -3.74 -16.58
C LEU A 409 -4.69 -3.88 -15.09
N ALA A 410 -3.79 -4.82 -14.72
CA ALA A 410 -3.42 -5.09 -13.33
C ALA A 410 -2.79 -3.86 -12.64
N TRP A 411 -2.13 -2.98 -13.38
CA TRP A 411 -1.55 -1.75 -12.84
C TRP A 411 -2.62 -0.79 -12.29
N ILE A 412 -3.81 -0.72 -12.91
CA ILE A 412 -4.94 0.11 -12.43
C ILE A 412 -5.40 -0.42 -11.08
N HIS A 413 -5.62 -1.73 -11.01
CA HIS A 413 -6.00 -2.42 -9.79
C HIS A 413 -4.95 -2.24 -8.70
N PHE A 414 -3.66 -2.34 -9.03
CA PHE A 414 -2.59 -2.18 -8.05
C PHE A 414 -2.50 -0.74 -7.53
N MET A 415 -2.65 0.27 -8.40
CA MET A 415 -2.72 1.66 -7.96
C MET A 415 -3.92 1.89 -7.03
N MET A 416 -5.12 1.45 -7.40
CA MET A 416 -6.33 1.61 -6.56
C MET A 416 -6.26 0.81 -5.25
N LEU A 417 -5.73 -0.42 -5.29
CA LEU A 417 -5.62 -1.27 -4.10
C LEU A 417 -4.53 -0.78 -3.16
N SER A 418 -3.48 -0.14 -3.67
CA SER A 418 -2.39 0.38 -2.84
C SER A 418 -2.87 1.45 -1.85
N THR A 419 -3.84 2.28 -2.25
CA THR A 419 -4.45 3.29 -1.37
C THR A 419 -5.34 2.67 -0.28
N LEU A 420 -5.73 1.41 -0.46
CA LEU A 420 -6.51 0.64 0.52
C LEU A 420 -5.64 -0.14 1.51
N ILE A 421 -4.31 -0.21 1.30
CA ILE A 421 -3.40 -0.92 2.21
C ILE A 421 -3.48 -0.37 3.65
N PRO A 422 -3.46 0.95 3.90
CA PRO A 422 -3.63 1.49 5.24
C PRO A 422 -4.97 1.10 5.87
N THR A 423 -6.07 1.23 5.11
CA THR A 423 -7.42 0.80 5.53
C THR A 423 -7.45 -0.68 5.88
N LEU A 424 -6.79 -1.52 5.09
CA LEU A 424 -6.70 -2.96 5.33
C LEU A 424 -6.01 -3.22 6.67
N ALA A 425 -4.88 -2.57 6.93
CA ALA A 425 -4.18 -2.69 8.20
C ALA A 425 -5.06 -2.25 9.38
N HIS A 426 -5.79 -1.13 9.24
CA HIS A 426 -6.74 -0.68 10.25
C HIS A 426 -7.84 -1.71 10.51
N PHE A 427 -8.46 -2.21 9.44
CA PHE A 427 -9.57 -3.15 9.49
C PHE A 427 -9.18 -4.48 10.14
N LEU A 428 -7.99 -5.01 9.80
CA LEU A 428 -7.42 -6.19 10.45
C LEU A 428 -7.22 -5.93 11.95
N LEU A 429 -6.62 -4.80 12.32
CA LEU A 429 -6.35 -4.44 13.71
C LEU A 429 -7.63 -4.17 14.52
N ALA A 430 -8.64 -3.56 13.90
CA ALA A 430 -9.94 -3.30 14.49
C ALA A 430 -10.73 -4.61 14.70
N GLY A 431 -10.69 -5.52 13.73
CA GLY A 431 -11.28 -6.86 13.85
C GLY A 431 -10.69 -7.65 15.02
N VAL A 432 -9.37 -7.63 15.17
CA VAL A 432 -8.70 -8.22 16.36
C VAL A 432 -9.17 -7.53 17.64
N ALA A 433 -9.15 -6.19 17.70
CA ALA A 433 -9.53 -5.45 18.90
C ALA A 433 -10.99 -5.74 19.34
N ALA A 434 -11.91 -5.82 18.38
CA ALA A 434 -13.32 -6.08 18.64
C ALA A 434 -13.54 -7.46 19.29
N VAL A 435 -12.82 -8.49 18.83
CA VAL A 435 -12.90 -9.84 19.40
C VAL A 435 -12.27 -9.92 20.78
N LEU A 436 -11.18 -9.20 21.01
CA LEU A 436 -10.46 -9.21 22.29
C LEU A 436 -11.20 -8.43 23.39
N PHE A 437 -12.18 -7.60 23.03
CA PHE A 437 -12.93 -6.77 23.95
C PHE A 437 -13.87 -7.62 24.83
N LEU A 438 -13.60 -7.63 26.14
CA LEU A 438 -14.49 -8.18 27.16
C LEU A 438 -15.06 -7.03 28.01
N PRO A 439 -16.38 -6.76 27.94
CA PRO A 439 -17.00 -5.72 28.77
C PRO A 439 -16.72 -5.91 30.25
N ASP A 440 -16.46 -4.82 30.98
CA ASP A 440 -16.12 -4.86 32.41
C ASP A 440 -17.14 -5.62 33.26
N ARG A 441 -18.44 -5.45 32.97
CA ARG A 441 -19.53 -6.15 33.65
C ARG A 441 -19.42 -7.66 33.50
N TRP A 442 -19.14 -8.14 32.29
CA TRP A 442 -18.98 -9.57 32.00
C TRP A 442 -17.70 -10.12 32.62
N ARG A 443 -16.58 -9.37 32.53
CA ARG A 443 -15.32 -9.76 33.17
C ARG A 443 -15.51 -9.94 34.67
N GLN A 444 -16.06 -8.94 35.36
CA GLN A 444 -16.24 -9.00 36.80
C GLN A 444 -17.24 -10.09 37.21
N TRP A 445 -18.30 -10.29 36.44
CA TRP A 445 -19.23 -11.40 36.68
C TRP A 445 -18.53 -12.75 36.63
N ILE A 446 -17.73 -13.02 35.58
CA ILE A 446 -16.95 -14.26 35.45
C ILE A 446 -16.03 -14.44 36.68
N LEU A 447 -15.25 -13.41 37.04
CA LEU A 447 -14.26 -13.53 38.11
C LEU A 447 -14.87 -13.72 39.50
N ASN A 448 -15.97 -13.01 39.78
CA ASN A 448 -16.63 -13.03 41.09
C ASN A 448 -17.53 -14.25 41.28
N SER A 449 -18.00 -14.85 40.18
CA SER A 449 -18.95 -15.96 40.20
C SER A 449 -18.33 -17.30 39.79
N PHE A 450 -17.05 -17.32 39.39
CA PHE A 450 -16.37 -18.49 38.85
C PHE A 450 -16.54 -19.75 39.72
N ASP A 451 -16.31 -19.62 41.03
CA ASP A 451 -16.38 -20.74 41.98
C ASP A 451 -17.82 -21.03 42.45
N LYS A 452 -18.77 -20.15 42.14
CA LYS A 452 -20.15 -20.20 42.66
C LYS A 452 -21.17 -20.71 41.65
N ARG A 453 -20.90 -20.55 40.35
CA ARG A 453 -21.85 -20.85 39.29
C ARG A 453 -21.18 -21.50 38.08
N ASP A 454 -21.83 -22.50 37.51
CA ASP A 454 -21.32 -23.23 36.34
C ASP A 454 -21.35 -22.36 35.08
N ASP A 455 -22.35 -21.49 34.94
CA ASP A 455 -22.46 -20.57 33.80
C ASP A 455 -21.28 -19.59 33.73
N ALA A 456 -20.75 -19.14 34.87
CA ALA A 456 -19.54 -18.31 34.93
C ALA A 456 -18.29 -19.08 34.46
N ARG A 457 -18.18 -20.37 34.78
CA ARG A 457 -17.10 -21.25 34.29
C ARG A 457 -17.21 -21.48 32.78
N TRP A 458 -18.43 -21.66 32.27
CA TRP A 458 -18.69 -21.71 30.83
C TRP A 458 -18.36 -20.38 30.14
N GLY A 459 -18.71 -19.24 30.74
CA GLY A 459 -18.32 -17.93 30.23
C GLY A 459 -16.79 -17.75 30.14
N ALA A 460 -16.06 -18.17 31.18
CA ALA A 460 -14.60 -18.20 31.16
C ALA A 460 -14.05 -19.12 30.06
N PHE A 461 -14.62 -20.32 29.92
CA PHE A 461 -14.24 -21.28 28.90
C PHE A 461 -14.44 -20.72 27.49
N LEU A 462 -15.61 -20.16 27.19
CA LEU A 462 -15.91 -19.57 25.89
C LEU A 462 -14.94 -18.43 25.59
N TYR A 463 -14.71 -17.52 26.55
CA TYR A 463 -13.79 -16.40 26.36
C TYR A 463 -12.36 -16.89 26.09
N VAL A 464 -11.76 -17.67 27.00
CA VAL A 464 -10.36 -18.09 26.88
C VAL A 464 -10.13 -19.00 25.67
N SER A 465 -11.12 -19.80 25.29
CA SER A 465 -10.98 -20.81 24.25
C SER A 465 -11.29 -20.29 22.86
N LEU A 466 -12.28 -19.40 22.72
CA LEU A 466 -12.75 -18.91 21.42
C LEU A 466 -12.14 -17.56 21.03
N VAL A 467 -11.78 -16.69 21.97
CA VAL A 467 -11.24 -15.37 21.63
C VAL A 467 -9.93 -15.44 20.84
N PRO A 468 -8.93 -16.28 21.19
CA PRO A 468 -7.71 -16.41 20.38
C PRO A 468 -7.95 -16.86 18.93
N PRO A 469 -8.69 -17.95 18.64
CA PRO A 469 -8.96 -18.34 17.26
C PRO A 469 -9.85 -17.33 16.53
N LEU A 470 -10.83 -16.72 17.22
CA LEU A 470 -11.66 -15.67 16.62
C LEU A 470 -10.84 -14.42 16.30
N ALA A 471 -9.81 -14.08 17.08
CA ALA A 471 -8.95 -12.94 16.79
C ALA A 471 -8.14 -13.15 15.49
N ILE A 472 -7.93 -14.39 15.06
CA ILE A 472 -7.31 -14.73 13.77
C ILE A 472 -8.38 -14.84 12.68
N ALA A 473 -9.51 -15.48 12.98
CA ALA A 473 -10.57 -15.73 12.02
C ALA A 473 -11.36 -14.46 11.64
N ALA A 474 -11.56 -13.53 12.57
CA ALA A 474 -12.31 -12.30 12.32
C ALA A 474 -11.64 -11.42 11.25
N PRO A 475 -10.33 -11.12 11.31
CA PRO A 475 -9.63 -10.45 10.22
C PRO A 475 -9.76 -11.18 8.87
N ALA A 476 -9.64 -12.52 8.86
CA ALA A 476 -9.80 -13.31 7.64
C ALA A 476 -11.23 -13.27 7.08
N GLY A 477 -12.25 -13.37 7.94
CA GLY A 477 -13.65 -13.25 7.55
C GLY A 477 -14.01 -11.85 7.07
N LEU A 478 -13.40 -10.82 7.67
CA LEU A 478 -13.50 -9.44 7.25
C LEU A 478 -12.87 -9.22 5.87
N LEU A 479 -11.67 -9.75 5.63
CA LEU A 479 -11.03 -9.77 4.30
C LEU A 479 -11.87 -10.49 3.26
N TRP A 480 -12.40 -11.67 3.62
CA TRP A 480 -13.30 -12.42 2.77
C TRP A 480 -14.58 -11.64 2.47
N GLY A 481 -15.16 -10.96 3.47
CA GLY A 481 -16.32 -10.08 3.29
C GLY A 481 -16.03 -8.91 2.35
N LEU A 482 -14.85 -8.29 2.46
CA LEU A 482 -14.39 -7.26 1.53
C LEU A 482 -14.22 -7.82 0.11
N TYR A 483 -13.59 -8.99 -0.02
CA TYR A 483 -13.47 -9.69 -1.30
C TYR A 483 -14.84 -9.96 -1.91
N VAL A 484 -15.79 -10.50 -1.14
CA VAL A 484 -17.18 -10.73 -1.58
C VAL A 484 -17.86 -9.40 -1.93
N LEU A 485 -17.68 -8.33 -1.16
CA LEU A 485 -18.26 -7.02 -1.49
C LEU A 485 -17.74 -6.48 -2.82
N VAL A 486 -16.46 -6.70 -3.11
CA VAL A 486 -15.79 -6.25 -4.35
C VAL A 486 -16.07 -7.17 -5.53
N SER A 487 -16.28 -8.48 -5.32
CA SER A 487 -16.42 -9.48 -6.38
C SER A 487 -17.85 -10.00 -6.60
N ALA A 488 -18.69 -10.02 -5.57
CA ALA A 488 -20.07 -10.45 -5.69
C ALA A 488 -20.92 -9.42 -6.45
N TRP A 489 -22.08 -9.86 -6.94
CA TRP A 489 -22.99 -9.02 -7.74
C TRP A 489 -22.32 -8.44 -8.99
N HIS A 490 -21.44 -9.22 -9.63
CA HIS A 490 -20.63 -8.77 -10.77
C HIS A 490 -19.72 -7.58 -10.43
N GLY A 491 -19.28 -7.50 -9.17
CA GLY A 491 -18.43 -6.42 -8.68
C GLY A 491 -19.12 -5.07 -8.66
N ALA A 492 -20.32 -4.98 -8.06
CA ALA A 492 -21.12 -3.76 -8.00
C ALA A 492 -20.34 -2.50 -7.54
N VAL A 493 -19.39 -2.65 -6.61
CA VAL A 493 -18.50 -1.54 -6.20
C VAL A 493 -17.55 -1.15 -7.34
N GLY A 494 -16.90 -2.12 -7.99
CA GLY A 494 -16.03 -1.89 -9.15
C GLY A 494 -16.77 -1.27 -10.33
N MET A 495 -17.96 -1.80 -10.66
CA MET A 495 -18.83 -1.25 -11.71
C MET A 495 -19.38 0.13 -11.35
N GLY A 496 -19.67 0.38 -10.08
CA GLY A 496 -20.04 1.70 -9.57
C GLY A 496 -18.91 2.71 -9.72
N LEU A 497 -17.67 2.31 -9.40
CA LEU A 497 -16.48 3.14 -9.61
C LEU A 497 -16.22 3.40 -11.09
N LEU A 498 -16.41 2.39 -11.95
CA LEU A 498 -16.27 2.54 -13.40
C LEU A 498 -17.31 3.51 -13.96
N THR A 499 -18.56 3.40 -13.52
CA THR A 499 -19.65 4.32 -13.89
C THR A 499 -19.33 5.74 -13.43
N TRP A 500 -18.82 5.89 -12.21
CA TRP A 500 -18.38 7.18 -11.69
C TRP A 500 -17.23 7.77 -12.51
N ALA A 501 -16.22 6.96 -12.85
CA ALA A 501 -15.10 7.38 -13.69
C ALA A 501 -15.59 7.86 -15.06
N ARG A 502 -16.52 7.14 -15.70
CA ARG A 502 -17.17 7.58 -16.95
C ARG A 502 -17.86 8.93 -16.79
N GLY A 503 -18.59 9.14 -15.69
CA GLY A 503 -19.23 10.41 -15.40
C GLY A 503 -18.22 11.56 -15.26
N VAL A 504 -17.11 11.35 -14.54
CA VAL A 504 -16.04 12.34 -14.41
C VAL A 504 -15.37 12.63 -15.75
N ALA A 505 -15.08 11.59 -16.55
CA ALA A 505 -14.50 11.75 -17.88
C ALA A 505 -15.43 12.54 -18.81
N GLY A 506 -16.72 12.19 -18.85
CA GLY A 506 -17.72 12.86 -19.69
C GLY A 506 -17.96 14.33 -19.34
N LEU A 507 -17.72 14.74 -18.08
CA LEU A 507 -17.77 16.16 -17.70
C LEU A 507 -16.63 16.98 -18.32
N LEU A 508 -15.48 16.36 -18.58
CA LEU A 508 -14.27 17.02 -19.10
C LEU A 508 -14.11 16.84 -20.61
N ASP A 509 -14.58 15.72 -21.13
CA ASP A 509 -14.65 15.38 -22.54
C ASP A 509 -16.03 14.82 -22.88
N PRO A 510 -16.98 15.68 -23.28
CA PRO A 510 -18.35 15.28 -23.60
C PRO A 510 -18.48 14.33 -24.80
N SER A 511 -17.38 14.05 -25.51
CA SER A 511 -17.38 13.15 -26.68
C SER A 511 -17.16 11.67 -26.32
N LEU A 512 -16.88 11.35 -25.05
CA LEU A 512 -16.63 10.00 -24.51
C LEU A 512 -17.89 9.17 -24.22
#